data_AF-A0A8T4WE73-F1
#
_entry.id   AF-A0A8T4WE73-F1
#
_cell.length_a   1.000
_cell.length_b   1.000
_cell.length_c   1.000
_cell.angle_alpha   90.00
_cell.angle_beta   90.00
_cell.angle_gamma   90.00
#
_symmetry.space_group_name_H-M   'P 1'
#
loop_
_entity.id
_entity.type
_entity.pdbx_description
1 polymer ?
#
loop_
_entity_poly.entity_id
_entity_poly.type
_entity_poly.pdbx_seq_one_letter_code
_entity_poly.pdbx_strand_id
1 'polypeptide(L)'
;MERGYRTFDQDPIPMEDITENLTRQDGKPLVGEALEESLGSVDSLPSDNSRALVLTEITDIFFDSDLLYLAKRFGEKAVDSTEGIKQKSEKAKTLSRIASTFTEHDFRSISDKVFEKAMKEAESIKDEAKRVEVFLYVIEDLIENGLKKKAEKNLDKVLSTSVDLAEKEHDMVPLAMTAETIAKVDNKKGEETCKKVLEYLHNLDPVDDRGWIIISLAKAFSRIGRHEKSIELVKKLICAGDSDIQFVELGITLSDEGQVERALELRNHVKNEELRDTLTGKIASDLILKGSVEEALKLMEDIEDVFETDVILKKLVKHFAGRDRKKARKHLQEISSIEMKALAYRELAISHLYKDDHKRAKELALKAIEMIANSESESVKVELIETMIDLGLKDRAFELAEQIETSEERAIAFGSIAARTY
;
A
#
# COMPACT_ATOMS: atom_id res chain seq x y z
N MET A 1 9.33 15.51 34.27
CA MET A 1 8.09 14.76 34.53
C MET A 1 7.96 13.73 33.44
N GLU A 2 8.32 12.50 33.80
CA GLU A 2 8.36 11.32 32.92
C GLU A 2 6.95 10.95 32.46
N ARG A 3 6.79 10.67 31.15
CA ARG A 3 5.60 10.02 30.62
C ARG A 3 5.64 8.56 31.09
N GLY A 4 4.81 8.25 32.08
CA GLY A 4 4.69 6.90 32.64
C GLY A 4 4.23 5.90 31.58
N TYR A 5 4.99 4.80 31.46
CA TYR A 5 4.55 3.58 30.81
C TYR A 5 3.28 3.07 31.52
N ARG A 6 2.13 3.04 30.83
CA ARG A 6 0.96 2.32 31.33
C ARG A 6 1.21 0.83 31.13
N THR A 7 1.40 0.11 32.23
CA THR A 7 1.35 -1.34 32.30
C THR A 7 -0.12 -1.78 32.17
N PHE A 8 -0.48 -2.41 31.05
CA PHE A 8 -1.82 -2.92 30.79
C PHE A 8 -1.96 -4.36 31.33
N ASP A 9 -2.20 -4.45 32.64
CA ASP A 9 -2.65 -5.67 33.35
C ASP A 9 -4.16 -5.54 33.71
N GLN A 10 -4.95 -4.88 32.85
CA GLN A 10 -6.41 -4.91 32.98
C GLN A 10 -6.97 -6.00 32.07
N ASP A 11 -7.71 -6.93 32.67
CA ASP A 11 -8.45 -7.97 31.96
C ASP A 11 -9.33 -7.34 30.86
N PRO A 12 -9.39 -7.94 29.66
CA PRO A 12 -10.16 -7.41 28.56
C PRO A 12 -11.67 -7.35 28.85
N ILE A 13 -12.32 -6.30 28.37
CA ILE A 13 -13.79 -6.17 28.35
C ILE A 13 -14.36 -7.30 27.45
N PRO A 14 -15.26 -8.16 27.95
CA PRO A 14 -15.89 -9.21 27.17
C PRO A 14 -16.67 -8.67 25.97
N MET A 15 -16.79 -9.43 24.87
CA MET A 15 -17.67 -9.10 23.73
C MET A 15 -19.10 -8.75 24.14
N GLU A 16 -19.59 -9.35 25.23
CA GLU A 16 -20.91 -9.11 25.80
C GLU A 16 -21.06 -7.66 26.30
N ASP A 17 -19.97 -7.02 26.75
CA ASP A 17 -19.93 -5.63 27.21
C ASP A 17 -19.61 -4.63 26.08
N ILE A 18 -19.22 -5.10 24.89
CA ILE A 18 -19.05 -4.28 23.66
C ILE A 18 -20.43 -3.96 23.04
N THR A 19 -21.52 -4.52 23.58
CA THR A 19 -22.89 -4.34 23.11
C THR A 19 -23.62 -3.15 23.73
N GLU A 20 -23.00 -1.96 23.79
CA GLU A 20 -23.80 -0.73 23.94
C GLU A 20 -24.61 -0.53 22.65
N ASN A 21 -25.83 -1.04 22.65
CA ASN A 21 -26.72 -1.22 21.50
C ASN A 21 -27.00 0.08 20.73
N LEU A 22 -26.14 0.42 19.77
CA LEU A 22 -26.59 1.19 18.60
C LEU A 22 -27.44 0.26 17.74
N THR A 23 -28.72 0.61 17.62
CA THR A 23 -29.71 -0.19 16.90
C THR A 23 -29.97 0.36 15.50
N ARG A 24 -30.22 -0.55 14.56
CA ARG A 24 -30.84 -0.23 13.26
C ARG A 24 -32.25 0.34 13.47
N GLN A 25 -32.83 0.94 12.43
CA GLN A 25 -34.22 1.45 12.50
C GLN A 25 -35.25 0.35 12.85
N ASP A 26 -34.94 -0.92 12.58
CA ASP A 26 -35.76 -2.07 12.93
C ASP A 26 -35.54 -2.60 14.37
N GLY A 27 -34.64 -1.97 15.14
CA GLY A 27 -34.37 -2.29 16.54
C GLY A 27 -33.29 -3.35 16.79
N LYS A 28 -32.63 -3.89 15.74
CA LYS A 28 -31.58 -4.89 15.88
C LYS A 28 -30.21 -4.30 16.29
N PRO A 29 -29.36 -5.03 17.04
CA PRO A 29 -28.00 -4.60 17.38
C PRO A 29 -27.11 -4.48 16.12
N LEU A 30 -26.71 -3.26 15.75
CA LEU A 30 -25.96 -3.02 14.51
C LEU A 30 -24.52 -3.53 14.58
N VAL A 31 -23.81 -3.23 15.67
CA VAL A 31 -22.39 -3.57 15.84
C VAL A 31 -22.20 -5.09 15.90
N GLY A 32 -23.05 -5.79 16.66
CA GLY A 32 -23.01 -7.25 16.78
C GLY A 32 -23.30 -7.94 15.45
N GLU A 33 -24.36 -7.54 14.74
CA GLU A 33 -24.73 -8.09 13.44
C GLU A 33 -23.60 -7.87 12.42
N ALA A 34 -23.00 -6.66 12.38
CA ALA A 34 -21.87 -6.38 11.50
C ALA A 34 -20.62 -7.22 11.83
N LEU A 35 -20.28 -7.43 13.12
CA LEU A 35 -19.14 -8.29 13.48
C LEU A 35 -19.38 -9.76 13.10
N GLU A 36 -20.60 -10.26 13.26
CA GLU A 36 -20.98 -11.62 12.87
C GLU A 36 -20.91 -11.81 11.36
N GLU A 37 -21.48 -10.89 10.57
CA GLU A 37 -21.42 -10.93 9.10
C GLU A 37 -19.99 -10.78 8.57
N SER A 38 -19.17 -9.95 9.21
CA SER A 38 -17.76 -9.79 8.87
C SER A 38 -16.99 -11.09 9.07
N LEU A 39 -17.11 -11.73 10.24
CA LEU A 39 -16.45 -13.00 10.54
C LEU A 39 -16.99 -14.16 9.68
N GLY A 40 -18.30 -14.22 9.45
CA GLY A 40 -18.90 -15.23 8.56
C GLY A 40 -18.37 -15.09 7.13
N SER A 41 -18.18 -13.86 6.66
CA SER A 41 -17.57 -13.58 5.35
C SER A 41 -16.10 -14.00 5.32
N VAL A 42 -15.32 -13.72 6.37
CA VAL A 42 -13.93 -14.22 6.51
C VAL A 42 -13.88 -15.74 6.46
N ASP A 43 -14.75 -16.44 7.19
CA ASP A 43 -14.77 -17.90 7.26
C ASP A 43 -15.10 -18.56 5.91
N SER A 44 -15.79 -17.83 5.02
CA SER A 44 -16.12 -18.29 3.67
C SER A 44 -14.97 -18.15 2.65
N LEU A 45 -13.87 -17.48 3.01
CA LEU A 45 -12.73 -17.28 2.12
C LEU A 45 -11.98 -18.59 1.83
N PRO A 46 -11.50 -18.79 0.58
CA PRO A 46 -11.03 -20.09 0.12
C PRO A 46 -9.65 -20.50 0.67
N SER A 47 -8.87 -19.55 1.17
CA SER A 47 -7.49 -19.80 1.61
C SER A 47 -7.18 -19.16 2.96
N ASP A 48 -6.27 -19.80 3.71
CA ASP A 48 -5.70 -19.23 4.94
C ASP A 48 -5.01 -17.89 4.70
N ASN A 49 -4.38 -17.72 3.54
CA ASN A 49 -3.73 -16.46 3.18
C ASN A 49 -4.76 -15.34 2.99
N SER A 50 -5.81 -15.57 2.20
CA SER A 50 -6.90 -14.60 2.03
C SER A 50 -7.54 -14.24 3.37
N ARG A 51 -7.78 -15.22 4.25
CA ARG A 51 -8.29 -14.96 5.61
C ARG A 51 -7.37 -14.08 6.43
N ALA A 52 -6.08 -14.41 6.46
CA ALA A 52 -5.09 -13.62 7.19
C ALA A 52 -5.01 -12.18 6.67
N LEU A 53 -5.00 -11.99 5.35
CA LEU A 53 -4.94 -10.66 4.73
C LEU A 53 -6.19 -9.83 5.02
N VAL A 54 -7.39 -10.39 4.87
CA VAL A 54 -8.65 -9.69 5.17
C VAL A 54 -8.78 -9.36 6.65
N LEU A 55 -8.39 -10.28 7.54
CA LEU A 55 -8.33 -10.01 8.98
C LEU A 55 -7.32 -8.89 9.31
N THR A 56 -6.24 -8.76 8.53
CA THR A 56 -5.27 -7.66 8.68
C THR A 56 -5.90 -6.32 8.30
N GLU A 57 -6.64 -6.24 7.18
CA GLU A 57 -7.36 -5.02 6.78
C GLU A 57 -8.39 -4.61 7.83
N ILE A 58 -9.16 -5.57 8.36
CA ILE A 58 -10.14 -5.30 9.43
C ILE A 58 -9.44 -4.86 10.73
N THR A 59 -8.26 -5.40 11.01
CA THR A 59 -7.44 -4.99 12.16
C THR A 59 -7.02 -3.54 12.05
N ASP A 60 -6.59 -3.11 10.86
CA ASP A 60 -6.21 -1.72 10.57
C ASP A 60 -7.40 -0.77 10.77
N ILE A 61 -8.56 -1.14 10.21
CA ILE A 61 -9.82 -0.40 10.40
C ILE A 61 -10.16 -0.23 11.88
N PHE A 62 -9.99 -1.26 12.71
CA PHE A 62 -10.24 -1.16 14.14
C PHE A 62 -9.22 -0.29 14.87
N PHE A 63 -7.96 -0.27 14.43
CA PHE A 63 -6.98 0.66 14.99
C PHE A 63 -7.31 2.11 14.63
N ASP A 64 -7.68 2.39 13.38
CA ASP A 64 -8.11 3.72 12.93
C ASP A 64 -9.33 4.24 13.69
N SER A 65 -10.19 3.35 14.16
CA SER A 65 -11.34 3.64 15.02
C SER A 65 -11.03 3.64 16.53
N ASP A 66 -9.76 3.51 16.96
CA ASP A 66 -9.35 3.40 18.38
C ASP A 66 -9.98 2.21 19.14
N LEU A 67 -10.39 1.16 18.41
CA LEU A 67 -10.98 -0.07 18.96
C LEU A 67 -9.89 -1.11 19.26
N LEU A 68 -8.95 -0.73 20.11
CA LEU A 68 -7.70 -1.46 20.36
C LEU A 68 -7.91 -2.93 20.76
N TYR A 69 -8.98 -3.25 21.48
CA TYR A 69 -9.32 -4.62 21.85
C TYR A 69 -9.70 -5.46 20.63
N LEU A 70 -10.59 -4.95 19.77
CA LEU A 70 -11.02 -5.64 18.55
C LEU A 70 -9.85 -5.74 17.56
N ALA A 71 -9.08 -4.67 17.41
CA ALA A 71 -7.88 -4.67 16.58
C ALA A 71 -6.90 -5.77 17.01
N LYS A 72 -6.55 -5.84 18.30
CA LYS A 72 -5.69 -6.90 18.82
C LYS A 72 -6.25 -8.29 18.56
N ARG A 73 -7.54 -8.50 18.81
CA ARG A 73 -8.19 -9.81 18.65
C ARG A 73 -8.23 -10.27 17.19
N PHE A 74 -8.57 -9.37 16.26
CA PHE A 74 -8.58 -9.68 14.83
C PHE A 74 -7.15 -9.87 14.30
N GLY A 75 -6.19 -9.09 14.78
CA GLY A 75 -4.79 -9.24 14.39
C GLY A 75 -4.19 -10.56 14.91
N GLU A 76 -4.55 -11.00 16.12
CA GLU A 76 -4.19 -12.34 16.61
C GLU A 76 -4.82 -13.45 15.76
N LYS A 77 -6.10 -13.33 15.38
CA LYS A 77 -6.72 -14.26 14.41
C LYS A 77 -6.05 -14.24 13.04
N ALA A 78 -5.57 -13.09 12.58
CA ALA A 78 -4.81 -12.97 11.34
C ALA A 78 -3.51 -13.78 11.42
N VAL A 79 -2.76 -13.62 12.52
CA VAL A 79 -1.55 -14.42 12.80
C VAL A 79 -1.87 -15.91 12.86
N ASP A 80 -2.92 -16.31 13.56
CA ASP A 80 -3.31 -17.73 13.68
C ASP A 80 -3.68 -18.33 12.32
N SER A 81 -4.37 -17.56 11.47
CA SER A 81 -4.71 -17.98 10.10
C SER A 81 -3.45 -18.26 9.28
N THR A 82 -2.33 -17.56 9.53
CA THR A 82 -1.08 -17.84 8.81
C THR A 82 -0.52 -19.24 9.05
N GLU A 83 -0.89 -19.92 10.15
CA GLU A 83 -0.41 -21.27 10.43
C GLU A 83 -0.89 -22.32 9.42
N GLY A 84 -2.01 -22.05 8.73
CA GLY A 84 -2.49 -22.89 7.63
C GLY A 84 -1.80 -22.64 6.28
N ILE A 85 -1.04 -21.55 6.13
CA ILE A 85 -0.33 -21.21 4.88
C ILE A 85 0.84 -22.18 4.66
N LYS A 86 0.73 -23.00 3.62
CA LYS A 86 1.72 -24.05 3.30
C LYS A 86 3.02 -23.50 2.71
N GLN A 87 2.92 -22.48 1.85
CA GLN A 87 4.10 -21.90 1.20
C GLN A 87 4.82 -20.96 2.17
N LYS A 88 6.09 -21.26 2.46
CA LYS A 88 6.92 -20.49 3.40
C LYS A 88 7.13 -19.05 2.98
N SER A 89 7.30 -18.81 1.68
CA SER A 89 7.41 -17.46 1.11
C SER A 89 6.15 -16.63 1.36
N GLU A 90 4.99 -17.19 1.02
CA GLU A 90 3.69 -16.55 1.22
C GLU A 90 3.44 -16.30 2.72
N LYS A 91 3.66 -17.30 3.57
CA LYS A 91 3.50 -17.17 5.02
C LYS A 91 4.38 -16.06 5.61
N ALA A 92 5.65 -15.98 5.21
CA ALA A 92 6.57 -14.94 5.67
C ALA A 92 6.11 -13.53 5.25
N LYS A 93 5.71 -13.35 3.98
CA LYS A 93 5.23 -12.06 3.47
C LYS A 93 3.93 -11.63 4.18
N THR A 94 3.00 -12.56 4.41
CA THR A 94 1.75 -12.28 5.12
C THR A 94 1.97 -11.93 6.60
N LEU A 95 2.85 -12.65 7.30
CA LEU A 95 3.25 -12.30 8.66
C LEU A 95 3.90 -10.90 8.72
N SER A 96 4.73 -10.57 7.73
CA SER A 96 5.36 -9.25 7.62
C SER A 96 4.32 -8.14 7.51
N ARG A 97 3.30 -8.32 6.63
CA ARG A 97 2.21 -7.36 6.46
C ARG A 97 1.40 -7.16 7.76
N ILE A 98 1.07 -8.25 8.46
CA ILE A 98 0.42 -8.18 9.78
C ILE A 98 1.27 -7.39 10.78
N ALA A 99 2.59 -7.64 10.80
CA ALA A 99 3.51 -6.94 11.70
C ALA A 99 3.61 -5.44 11.39
N SER A 100 3.58 -5.05 10.12
CA SER A 100 3.54 -3.66 9.66
C SER A 100 2.31 -2.94 10.21
N THR A 101 1.10 -3.52 10.08
CA THR A 101 -0.13 -2.94 10.65
C THR A 101 0.00 -2.70 12.17
N PHE A 102 0.53 -3.67 12.93
CA PHE A 102 0.77 -3.44 14.35
C PHE A 102 1.83 -2.36 14.63
N THR A 103 2.77 -2.13 13.72
CA THR A 103 3.82 -1.13 13.90
C THR A 103 3.31 0.29 13.65
N GLU A 104 2.49 0.46 12.60
CA GLU A 104 1.84 1.72 12.23
C GLU A 104 1.02 2.29 13.39
N HIS A 105 0.44 1.40 14.21
CA HIS A 105 -0.38 1.74 15.38
C HIS A 105 0.36 1.64 16.73
N ASP A 106 1.71 1.63 16.72
CA ASP A 106 2.58 1.60 17.91
C ASP A 106 2.48 0.34 18.82
N PHE A 107 1.91 -0.77 18.33
CA PHE A 107 1.85 -2.07 19.02
C PHE A 107 3.15 -2.88 18.89
N ARG A 108 4.27 -2.25 19.26
CA ARG A 108 5.64 -2.77 19.03
C ARG A 108 5.90 -4.15 19.61
N SER A 109 5.36 -4.48 20.78
CA SER A 109 5.58 -5.80 21.40
C SER A 109 4.99 -6.95 20.57
N ILE A 110 3.84 -6.72 19.93
CA ILE A 110 3.19 -7.70 19.06
C ILE A 110 3.90 -7.72 17.71
N SER A 111 4.05 -6.55 17.09
CA SER A 111 4.79 -6.37 15.83
C SER A 111 6.15 -7.07 15.86
N ASP A 112 6.95 -6.85 16.91
CA ASP A 112 8.28 -7.42 17.07
C ASP A 112 8.27 -8.95 17.01
N LYS A 113 7.32 -9.59 17.70
CA LYS A 113 7.16 -11.04 17.70
C LYS A 113 6.72 -11.57 16.34
N VAL A 114 5.83 -10.84 15.66
CA VAL A 114 5.31 -11.25 14.35
C VAL A 114 6.40 -11.09 13.27
N PHE A 115 7.19 -10.02 13.29
CA PHE A 115 8.37 -9.89 12.42
C PHE A 115 9.41 -10.99 12.67
N GLU A 116 9.66 -11.37 13.93
CA GLU A 116 10.55 -12.50 14.24
C GLU A 116 10.02 -13.82 13.66
N LYS A 117 8.70 -14.04 13.71
CA LYS A 117 8.07 -15.19 13.02
C LYS A 117 8.27 -15.10 11.51
N ALA A 118 8.01 -13.94 10.89
CA ALA A 118 8.19 -13.73 9.44
C ALA A 118 9.63 -14.06 9.00
N MET A 119 10.63 -13.55 9.73
CA MET A 119 12.04 -13.82 9.49
C MET A 119 12.39 -15.31 9.62
N LYS A 120 11.83 -16.00 10.62
CA LYS A 120 12.04 -17.44 10.80
C LYS A 120 11.43 -18.26 9.66
N GLU A 121 10.26 -17.87 9.17
CA GLU A 121 9.64 -18.52 8.02
C GLU A 121 10.45 -18.28 6.74
N ALA A 122 10.93 -17.05 6.52
CA ALA A 122 11.85 -16.72 5.43
C ALA A 122 13.13 -17.58 5.49
N GLU A 123 13.74 -17.71 6.67
CA GLU A 123 14.94 -18.54 6.89
C GLU A 123 14.75 -20.00 6.51
N SER A 124 13.54 -20.53 6.70
CA SER A 124 13.22 -21.93 6.44
C SER A 124 13.06 -22.26 4.94
N ILE A 125 13.10 -21.25 4.06
CA ILE A 125 13.03 -21.44 2.61
C ILE A 125 14.31 -22.14 2.13
N LYS A 126 14.13 -23.24 1.39
CA LYS A 126 15.22 -24.09 0.91
C LYS A 126 16.02 -23.46 -0.23
N ASP A 127 15.31 -22.84 -1.16
CA ASP A 127 15.91 -22.16 -2.30
C ASP A 127 16.58 -20.86 -1.83
N GLU A 128 17.88 -20.73 -2.03
CA GLU A 128 18.66 -19.65 -1.42
C GLU A 128 18.37 -18.28 -2.03
N ALA A 129 18.17 -18.22 -3.36
CA ALA A 129 17.78 -17.00 -4.06
C ALA A 129 16.39 -16.53 -3.60
N LYS A 130 15.40 -17.44 -3.53
CA LYS A 130 14.06 -17.14 -3.02
C LYS A 130 14.08 -16.75 -1.54
N ARG A 131 14.94 -17.38 -0.75
CA ARG A 131 15.16 -17.03 0.65
C ARG A 131 15.66 -15.59 0.77
N VAL A 132 16.64 -15.18 -0.05
CA VAL A 132 17.12 -13.78 -0.10
C VAL A 132 15.98 -12.84 -0.49
N GLU A 133 15.24 -13.13 -1.57
CA GLU A 133 14.11 -12.30 -2.00
C GLU A 133 13.09 -12.06 -0.87
N VAL A 134 12.67 -13.13 -0.19
CA VAL A 134 11.69 -13.04 0.89
C VAL A 134 12.26 -12.33 2.11
N PHE A 135 13.54 -12.55 2.46
CA PHE A 135 14.17 -11.80 3.53
C PHE A 135 14.23 -10.30 3.23
N LEU A 136 14.60 -9.92 2.00
CA LEU A 136 14.64 -8.52 1.59
C LEU A 136 13.25 -7.89 1.68
N TYR A 137 12.20 -8.59 1.26
CA TYR A 137 10.82 -8.12 1.44
C TYR A 137 10.51 -7.79 2.91
N VAL A 138 10.79 -8.72 3.84
CA VAL A 138 10.53 -8.49 5.28
C VAL A 138 11.39 -7.34 5.84
N ILE A 139 12.63 -7.21 5.35
CA ILE A 139 13.53 -6.13 5.75
C ILE A 139 13.05 -4.77 5.21
N GLU A 140 12.50 -4.73 4.00
CA GLU A 140 11.91 -3.52 3.43
C GLU A 140 10.73 -3.04 4.26
N ASP A 141 9.83 -3.95 4.64
CA ASP A 141 8.73 -3.64 5.58
C ASP A 141 9.27 -3.07 6.90
N LEU A 142 10.34 -3.65 7.48
CA LEU A 142 10.99 -3.11 8.68
C LEU A 142 11.53 -1.69 8.46
N ILE A 143 12.08 -1.39 7.28
CA ILE A 143 12.64 -0.06 6.96
C ILE A 143 11.51 0.97 6.84
N GLU A 144 10.46 0.63 6.12
CA GLU A 144 9.29 1.49 5.89
C GLU A 144 8.56 1.81 7.20
N ASN A 145 8.55 0.85 8.12
CA ASN A 145 8.02 1.01 9.48
C ASN A 145 9.01 1.65 10.48
N GLY A 146 10.13 2.20 10.01
CA GLY A 146 11.11 2.92 10.84
C GLY A 146 11.95 2.04 11.78
N LEU A 147 11.89 0.71 11.66
CA LEU A 147 12.63 -0.27 12.46
C LEU A 147 14.05 -0.52 11.92
N LYS A 148 14.76 0.56 11.55
CA LYS A 148 16.06 0.52 10.84
C LYS A 148 17.13 -0.35 11.51
N LYS A 149 17.26 -0.30 12.84
CA LYS A 149 18.25 -1.12 13.58
C LYS A 149 18.02 -2.63 13.41
N LYS A 150 16.75 -3.05 13.29
CA LYS A 150 16.42 -4.46 13.05
C LYS A 150 16.69 -4.85 11.61
N ALA A 151 16.34 -3.96 10.66
CA ALA A 151 16.68 -4.14 9.26
C ALA A 151 18.21 -4.32 9.06
N GLU A 152 19.02 -3.41 9.61
CA GLU A 152 20.49 -3.46 9.55
C GLU A 152 21.06 -4.78 10.09
N LYS A 153 20.60 -5.23 11.27
CA LYS A 153 21.04 -6.50 11.88
C LYS A 153 20.79 -7.70 10.98
N ASN A 154 19.68 -7.73 10.25
CA ASN A 154 19.33 -8.86 9.38
C ASN A 154 19.96 -8.76 7.99
N LEU A 155 20.25 -7.55 7.50
CA LEU A 155 20.90 -7.33 6.21
C LEU A 155 22.30 -7.94 6.11
N ASP A 156 23.05 -8.04 7.21
CA ASP A 156 24.37 -8.70 7.20
C ASP A 156 24.29 -10.18 6.78
N LYS A 157 23.26 -10.88 7.26
CA LYS A 157 23.02 -12.29 6.93
C LYS A 157 22.60 -12.46 5.47
N VAL A 158 21.74 -11.57 4.98
CA VAL A 158 21.29 -11.58 3.58
C VAL A 158 22.44 -11.22 2.63
N LEU A 159 23.31 -10.29 3.03
CA LEU A 159 24.50 -9.93 2.28
C LEU A 159 25.47 -11.11 2.14
N SER A 160 25.70 -11.90 3.20
CA SER A 160 26.58 -13.07 3.07
C SER A 160 26.02 -14.10 2.08
N THR A 161 24.72 -14.40 2.15
CA THR A 161 24.10 -15.37 1.23
C THR A 161 24.07 -14.86 -0.21
N SER A 162 23.79 -13.58 -0.42
CA SER A 162 23.78 -13.01 -1.78
C SER A 162 25.16 -12.93 -2.41
N VAL A 163 26.22 -12.69 -1.63
CA VAL A 163 27.61 -12.79 -2.11
C VAL A 163 27.95 -14.23 -2.48
N ASP A 164 27.57 -15.20 -1.64
CA ASP A 164 27.79 -16.63 -1.94
C ASP A 164 27.13 -17.06 -3.26
N LEU A 165 25.88 -16.63 -3.51
CA LEU A 165 25.16 -16.89 -4.76
C LEU A 165 25.86 -16.25 -5.97
N ALA A 166 26.28 -14.99 -5.83
CA ALA A 166 27.02 -14.28 -6.86
C ALA A 166 28.34 -14.98 -7.23
N GLU A 167 29.10 -15.44 -6.23
CA GLU A 167 30.43 -16.04 -6.44
C GLU A 167 30.38 -17.49 -6.91
N LYS A 168 29.43 -18.29 -6.39
CA LYS A 168 29.39 -19.75 -6.63
C LYS A 168 28.43 -20.14 -7.74
N GLU A 169 27.31 -19.43 -7.86
CA GLU A 169 26.23 -19.77 -8.79
C GLU A 169 26.15 -18.77 -9.94
N HIS A 170 26.94 -17.70 -9.91
CA HIS A 170 26.91 -16.60 -10.87
C HIS A 170 25.56 -15.89 -10.95
N ASP A 171 24.73 -16.02 -9.91
CA ASP A 171 23.46 -15.31 -9.78
C ASP A 171 23.67 -14.00 -9.02
N MET A 172 23.66 -12.89 -9.77
CA MET A 172 23.93 -11.56 -9.24
C MET A 172 22.67 -10.80 -8.82
N VAL A 173 21.48 -11.29 -9.18
CA VAL A 173 20.21 -10.60 -8.87
C VAL A 173 20.02 -10.43 -7.36
N PRO A 174 20.22 -11.47 -6.52
CA PRO A 174 20.12 -11.34 -5.06
C PRO A 174 21.07 -10.28 -4.48
N LEU A 175 22.30 -10.19 -4.99
CA LEU A 175 23.29 -9.22 -4.52
C LEU A 175 22.93 -7.79 -4.93
N ALA A 176 22.40 -7.60 -6.14
CA ALA A 176 21.93 -6.31 -6.63
C ALA A 176 20.72 -5.80 -5.81
N MET A 177 19.74 -6.67 -5.54
CA MET A 177 18.61 -6.34 -4.66
C MET A 177 19.09 -6.02 -3.24
N THR A 178 20.05 -6.79 -2.72
CA THR A 178 20.62 -6.53 -1.39
C THR A 178 21.33 -5.19 -1.33
N ALA A 179 22.08 -4.80 -2.38
CA ALA A 179 22.72 -3.49 -2.47
C ALA A 179 21.69 -2.35 -2.43
N GLU A 180 20.58 -2.53 -3.15
CA GLU A 180 19.45 -1.61 -3.17
C GLU A 180 18.81 -1.43 -1.77
N THR A 181 18.57 -2.52 -1.04
CA THR A 181 17.98 -2.44 0.30
C THR A 181 18.96 -1.87 1.32
N ILE A 182 20.26 -2.22 1.25
CA ILE A 182 21.29 -1.62 2.12
C ILE A 182 21.35 -0.10 1.90
N ALA A 183 21.24 0.38 0.66
CA ALA A 183 21.25 1.81 0.35
C ALA A 183 20.10 2.59 1.02
N LYS A 184 19.01 1.95 1.46
CA LYS A 184 17.93 2.60 2.23
C LYS A 184 18.31 2.87 3.70
N VAL A 185 19.32 2.17 4.25
CA VAL A 185 19.69 2.26 5.68
C VAL A 185 21.13 2.72 5.92
N ASP A 186 22.06 2.39 5.02
CA ASP A 186 23.46 2.75 5.11
C ASP A 186 24.01 3.11 3.72
N ASN A 187 24.14 4.42 3.48
CA ASN A 187 24.62 4.94 2.19
C ASN A 187 26.02 4.44 1.84
N LYS A 188 26.93 4.33 2.81
CA LYS A 188 28.32 3.96 2.56
C LYS A 188 28.41 2.49 2.19
N LYS A 189 27.78 1.63 2.99
CA LYS A 189 27.74 0.19 2.73
C LYS A 189 26.96 -0.11 1.46
N GLY A 190 25.88 0.63 1.19
CA GLY A 190 25.13 0.52 -0.06
C GLY A 190 26.00 0.85 -1.28
N GLU A 191 26.77 1.94 -1.22
CA GLU A 191 27.70 2.31 -2.29
C GLU A 191 28.81 1.25 -2.48
N GLU A 192 29.36 0.72 -1.40
CA GLU A 192 30.37 -0.35 -1.43
C GLU A 192 29.82 -1.64 -2.07
N THR A 193 28.62 -2.07 -1.69
CA THR A 193 27.96 -3.25 -2.29
C THR A 193 27.64 -3.01 -3.76
N CYS A 194 27.16 -1.82 -4.14
CA CYS A 194 26.93 -1.47 -5.54
C CYS A 194 28.21 -1.56 -6.39
N LYS A 195 29.36 -1.11 -5.85
CA LYS A 195 30.66 -1.22 -6.53
C LYS A 195 31.04 -2.68 -6.78
N LYS A 196 30.85 -3.55 -5.78
CA LYS A 196 31.06 -4.99 -5.94
C LYS A 196 30.21 -5.55 -7.06
N VAL A 197 28.89 -5.30 -7.05
CA VAL A 197 27.98 -5.78 -8.12
C VAL A 197 28.45 -5.30 -9.50
N LEU A 198 28.88 -4.05 -9.64
CA LEU A 198 29.42 -3.54 -10.92
C LEU A 198 30.70 -4.26 -11.35
N GLU A 199 31.62 -4.57 -10.44
CA GLU A 199 32.84 -5.33 -10.74
C GLU A 199 32.52 -6.71 -11.32
N TYR A 200 31.51 -7.40 -10.77
CA TYR A 200 31.04 -8.67 -11.31
C TYR A 200 30.27 -8.51 -12.63
N LEU A 201 29.44 -7.47 -12.77
CA LEU A 201 28.67 -7.19 -13.99
C LEU A 201 29.57 -7.02 -15.22
N HIS A 202 30.79 -6.50 -15.05
CA HIS A 202 31.77 -6.37 -16.13
C HIS A 202 32.30 -7.70 -16.66
N ASN A 203 32.14 -8.79 -15.90
CA ASN A 203 32.67 -10.12 -16.21
C ASN A 203 31.59 -11.13 -16.62
N LEU A 204 30.33 -10.71 -16.70
CA LEU A 204 29.22 -11.58 -17.10
C LEU A 204 29.02 -11.53 -18.62
N ASP A 205 28.79 -12.69 -19.22
CA ASP A 205 28.20 -12.78 -20.56
C ASP A 205 26.81 -12.11 -20.57
N PRO A 206 26.26 -11.74 -21.73
CA PRO A 206 24.95 -11.11 -21.81
C PRO A 206 23.86 -12.06 -21.28
N VAL A 207 23.54 -11.98 -19.99
CA VAL A 207 22.47 -12.73 -19.33
C VAL A 207 21.16 -11.94 -19.44
N ASP A 208 20.05 -12.67 -19.52
CA ASP A 208 18.68 -12.14 -19.49
C ASP A 208 18.40 -11.26 -18.24
N ASP A 209 19.12 -11.46 -17.14
CA ASP A 209 18.92 -10.74 -15.86
C ASP A 209 19.63 -9.37 -15.76
N ARG A 210 20.38 -8.97 -16.79
CA ARG A 210 21.13 -7.70 -16.78
C ARG A 210 20.24 -6.49 -16.55
N GLY A 211 19.01 -6.52 -17.08
CA GLY A 211 17.98 -5.51 -16.86
C GLY A 211 17.68 -5.29 -15.38
N TRP A 212 17.38 -6.38 -14.68
CA TRP A 212 17.06 -6.40 -13.24
C TRP A 212 18.23 -5.92 -12.39
N ILE A 213 19.45 -6.38 -12.67
CA ILE A 213 20.64 -5.97 -11.92
C ILE A 213 20.87 -4.46 -12.08
N ILE A 214 20.77 -3.94 -13.31
CA ILE A 214 21.02 -2.53 -13.58
C ILE A 214 19.96 -1.65 -12.92
N ILE A 215 18.68 -2.01 -12.97
CA ILE A 215 17.64 -1.21 -12.33
C ILE A 215 17.78 -1.20 -10.80
N SER A 216 18.11 -2.33 -10.15
CA SER A 216 18.38 -2.36 -8.71
C SER A 216 19.56 -1.46 -8.35
N LEU A 217 20.65 -1.50 -9.13
CA LEU A 217 21.80 -0.61 -8.94
C LEU A 217 21.44 0.86 -9.14
N ALA A 218 20.63 1.16 -10.16
CA ALA A 218 20.20 2.52 -10.43
C ALA A 218 19.35 3.06 -9.27
N LYS A 219 18.39 2.28 -8.75
CA LYS A 219 17.61 2.65 -7.55
C LYS A 219 18.52 2.85 -6.34
N ALA A 220 19.48 1.95 -6.12
CA ALA A 220 20.46 2.07 -5.05
C ALA A 220 21.28 3.37 -5.15
N PHE A 221 21.80 3.69 -6.33
CA PHE A 221 22.53 4.94 -6.58
C PHE A 221 21.65 6.18 -6.41
N SER A 222 20.38 6.14 -6.83
CA SER A 222 19.45 7.25 -6.63
C SER A 222 19.26 7.55 -5.15
N ARG A 223 18.99 6.52 -4.34
CA ARG A 223 18.75 6.65 -2.90
C ARG A 223 19.92 7.24 -2.12
N ILE A 224 21.16 6.97 -2.55
CA ILE A 224 22.37 7.56 -1.95
C ILE A 224 22.76 8.91 -2.57
N GLY A 225 21.88 9.51 -3.39
CA GLY A 225 22.05 10.83 -4.00
C GLY A 225 22.96 10.89 -5.22
N ARG A 226 23.21 9.76 -5.90
CA ARG A 226 24.02 9.63 -7.13
C ARG A 226 23.12 9.52 -8.36
N HIS A 227 22.19 10.46 -8.52
CA HIS A 227 21.14 10.39 -9.54
C HIS A 227 21.68 10.38 -10.98
N GLU A 228 22.74 11.13 -11.29
CA GLU A 228 23.37 11.10 -12.63
C GLU A 228 23.87 9.70 -12.97
N LYS A 229 24.52 9.04 -12.01
CA LYS A 229 25.02 7.67 -12.18
C LYS A 229 23.87 6.68 -12.34
N SER A 230 22.79 6.88 -11.59
CA SER A 230 21.57 6.08 -11.70
C SER A 230 20.98 6.14 -13.12
N ILE A 231 20.80 7.35 -13.66
CA ILE A 231 20.29 7.58 -15.02
C ILE A 231 21.25 7.01 -16.07
N GLU A 232 22.57 7.22 -15.91
CA GLU A 232 23.58 6.69 -16.81
C GLU A 232 23.52 5.15 -16.89
N LEU A 233 23.30 4.47 -15.76
CA LEU A 233 23.18 3.02 -15.71
C LEU A 233 21.99 2.52 -16.51
N VAL A 234 20.79 3.07 -16.30
CA VAL A 234 19.58 2.64 -17.03
C VAL A 234 19.70 2.98 -18.52
N LYS A 235 20.30 4.11 -18.90
CA LYS A 235 20.53 4.45 -20.32
C LYS A 235 21.43 3.43 -21.04
N LYS A 236 22.33 2.74 -20.34
CA LYS A 236 23.14 1.67 -20.93
C LYS A 236 22.32 0.41 -21.27
N LEU A 237 21.13 0.22 -20.69
CA LEU A 237 20.21 -0.88 -21.03
C LEU A 237 19.60 -0.75 -22.42
N ILE A 238 19.46 0.48 -22.95
CA ILE A 238 18.92 0.74 -24.30
C ILE A 238 19.64 -0.11 -25.36
N CYS A 239 20.93 -0.40 -25.15
CA CYS A 239 21.73 -1.20 -26.06
C CYS A 239 21.37 -2.70 -26.08
N ALA A 240 20.50 -3.19 -25.19
CA ALA A 240 20.20 -4.61 -24.98
C ALA A 240 18.77 -5.06 -25.39
N GLY A 241 17.81 -4.14 -25.59
CA GLY A 241 16.41 -4.45 -25.93
C GLY A 241 15.48 -4.46 -24.71
N ASP A 242 14.31 -3.81 -24.84
CA ASP A 242 13.24 -3.60 -23.83
C ASP A 242 13.63 -2.93 -22.50
N SER A 243 13.83 -1.60 -22.56
CA SER A 243 14.22 -0.74 -21.42
C SER A 243 13.10 0.11 -20.81
N ASP A 244 11.89 0.08 -21.37
CA ASP A 244 10.80 1.00 -20.98
C ASP A 244 10.37 0.82 -19.53
N ILE A 245 10.24 -0.44 -19.09
CA ILE A 245 9.89 -0.77 -17.71
C ILE A 245 10.93 -0.21 -16.74
N GLN A 246 12.22 -0.35 -17.04
CA GLN A 246 13.29 0.16 -16.18
C GLN A 246 13.33 1.70 -16.15
N PHE A 247 12.96 2.39 -17.23
CA PHE A 247 12.79 3.84 -17.22
C PHE A 247 11.62 4.28 -16.35
N VAL A 248 10.48 3.58 -16.45
CA VAL A 248 9.31 3.84 -15.61
C VAL A 248 9.66 3.63 -14.14
N GLU A 249 10.25 2.48 -13.78
CA GLU A 249 10.59 2.16 -12.39
C GLU A 249 11.55 3.19 -11.77
N LEU A 250 12.61 3.58 -12.48
CA LEU A 250 13.52 4.61 -11.98
C LEU A 250 12.86 6.01 -11.99
N GLY A 251 12.02 6.31 -12.98
CA GLY A 251 11.28 7.56 -13.07
C GLY A 251 10.33 7.76 -11.89
N ILE A 252 9.59 6.71 -11.50
CA ILE A 252 8.75 6.69 -10.31
C ILE A 252 9.60 6.94 -9.06
N THR A 253 10.71 6.21 -8.91
CA THR A 253 11.64 6.38 -7.78
C THR A 253 12.14 7.82 -7.66
N LEU A 254 12.55 8.43 -8.78
CA LEU A 254 13.02 9.82 -8.81
C LEU A 254 11.89 10.81 -8.48
N SER A 255 10.66 10.57 -8.95
CA SER A 255 9.50 11.41 -8.65
C SER A 255 9.16 11.41 -7.15
N ASP A 256 9.16 10.22 -6.53
CA ASP A 256 8.96 10.00 -5.10
C ASP A 256 10.05 10.73 -4.28
N GLU A 257 11.31 10.68 -4.74
CA GLU A 257 12.46 11.41 -4.16
C GLU A 257 12.44 12.93 -4.45
N GLY A 258 11.42 13.43 -5.17
CA GLY A 258 11.27 14.85 -5.49
C GLY A 258 12.10 15.35 -6.67
N GLN A 259 12.75 14.46 -7.41
CA GLN A 259 13.56 14.75 -8.59
C GLN A 259 12.70 14.80 -9.87
N VAL A 260 11.72 15.72 -9.90
CA VAL A 260 10.70 15.79 -10.96
C VAL A 260 11.33 15.97 -12.35
N GLU A 261 12.31 16.86 -12.50
CA GLU A 261 12.94 17.13 -13.79
C GLU A 261 13.68 15.90 -14.33
N ARG A 262 14.30 15.12 -13.44
CA ARG A 262 14.98 13.88 -13.81
C ARG A 262 14.00 12.75 -14.13
N ALA A 263 12.87 12.68 -13.43
CA ALA A 263 11.79 11.76 -13.77
C ALA A 263 11.21 12.08 -15.17
N LEU A 264 11.03 13.36 -15.50
CA LEU A 264 10.61 13.82 -16.83
C LEU A 264 11.68 13.53 -17.92
N GLU A 265 12.97 13.62 -17.57
CA GLU A 265 14.04 13.18 -18.48
C GLU A 265 13.88 11.70 -18.85
N LEU A 266 13.65 10.82 -17.86
CA LEU A 266 13.45 9.39 -18.11
C LEU A 266 12.15 9.08 -18.87
N ARG A 267 11.07 9.81 -18.57
CA ARG A 267 9.80 9.74 -19.31
C ARG A 267 10.01 9.86 -20.82
N ASN A 268 10.87 10.79 -21.25
CA ASN A 268 11.15 11.01 -22.68
C ASN A 268 11.87 9.83 -23.37
N HIS A 269 12.40 8.88 -22.59
CA HIS A 269 13.02 7.65 -23.11
C HIS A 269 12.05 6.46 -23.18
N VAL A 270 10.83 6.56 -22.61
CA VAL A 270 9.82 5.50 -22.63
C VAL A 270 9.11 5.49 -23.99
N LYS A 271 9.25 4.40 -24.75
CA LYS A 271 8.68 4.27 -26.11
C LYS A 271 7.22 3.84 -26.09
N ASN A 272 6.87 2.87 -25.26
CA ASN A 272 5.50 2.43 -25.05
C ASN A 272 4.69 3.57 -24.44
N GLU A 273 3.58 3.90 -25.09
CA GLU A 273 2.74 5.04 -24.75
C GLU A 273 2.00 4.85 -23.42
N GLU A 274 1.40 3.69 -23.19
CA GLU A 274 0.73 3.34 -21.93
C GLU A 274 1.69 3.46 -20.73
N LEU A 275 2.90 2.91 -20.85
CA LEU A 275 3.94 3.03 -19.82
C LEU A 275 4.40 4.49 -19.61
N ARG A 276 4.43 5.29 -20.68
CA ARG A 276 4.77 6.72 -20.60
C ARG A 276 3.66 7.48 -19.87
N ASP A 277 2.41 7.15 -20.14
CA ASP A 277 1.24 7.75 -19.49
C ASP A 277 1.18 7.41 -18.01
N THR A 278 1.44 6.16 -17.63
CA THR A 278 1.55 5.76 -16.22
C THR A 278 2.63 6.57 -15.48
N LEU A 279 3.83 6.72 -16.06
CA LEU A 279 4.87 7.54 -15.45
C LEU A 279 4.46 9.03 -15.38
N THR A 280 3.82 9.55 -16.44
CA THR A 280 3.34 10.94 -16.49
C THR A 280 2.27 11.19 -15.42
N GLY A 281 1.32 10.28 -15.25
CA GLY A 281 0.26 10.36 -14.25
C GLY A 281 0.78 10.27 -12.82
N LYS A 282 1.81 9.45 -12.58
CA LYS A 282 2.52 9.44 -11.30
C LYS A 282 3.22 10.76 -11.00
N ILE A 283 3.97 11.33 -11.96
CA ILE A 283 4.64 12.63 -11.78
C ILE A 283 3.61 13.74 -11.54
N ALA A 284 2.51 13.78 -12.31
CA ALA A 284 1.44 14.76 -12.13
C ALA A 284 0.76 14.63 -10.75
N SER A 285 0.55 13.41 -10.29
CA SER A 285 0.02 13.13 -8.95
C SER A 285 0.93 13.69 -7.84
N ASP A 286 2.24 13.48 -7.95
CA ASP A 286 3.22 13.97 -6.96
C ASP A 286 3.31 15.50 -6.97
N LEU A 287 3.18 16.13 -8.14
CA LEU A 287 3.11 17.59 -8.27
C LEU A 287 1.87 18.17 -7.58
N ILE A 288 0.70 17.53 -7.72
CA ILE A 288 -0.53 17.95 -7.00
C ILE A 288 -0.35 17.87 -5.49
N LEU A 289 0.28 16.79 -5.00
CA LEU A 289 0.56 16.61 -3.58
C LEU A 289 1.52 17.68 -3.04
N LYS A 290 2.50 18.10 -3.83
CA LYS A 290 3.46 19.17 -3.51
C LYS A 290 2.87 20.58 -3.72
N GLY A 291 1.67 20.70 -4.28
CA GLY A 291 0.98 21.97 -4.53
C GLY A 291 1.27 22.62 -5.87
N SER A 292 2.09 22.01 -6.73
CA SER A 292 2.42 22.48 -8.09
C SER A 292 1.34 22.10 -9.10
N VAL A 293 0.11 22.56 -8.87
CA VAL A 293 -1.07 22.12 -9.63
C VAL A 293 -1.03 22.54 -11.11
N GLU A 294 -0.53 23.74 -11.41
CA GLU A 294 -0.44 24.22 -12.79
C GLU A 294 0.53 23.41 -13.65
N GLU A 295 1.60 22.87 -13.05
CA GLU A 295 2.54 21.98 -13.75
C GLU A 295 1.91 20.60 -13.97
N ALA A 296 1.20 20.07 -12.97
CA ALA A 296 0.46 18.82 -13.11
C ALA A 296 -0.59 18.90 -14.23
N LEU A 297 -1.36 20.00 -14.31
CA LEU A 297 -2.35 20.22 -15.36
C LEU A 297 -1.74 20.24 -16.77
N LYS A 298 -0.54 20.80 -16.93
CA LYS A 298 0.17 20.78 -18.21
C LYS A 298 0.60 19.37 -18.60
N LEU A 299 1.14 18.60 -17.64
CA LEU A 299 1.53 17.22 -17.91
C LEU A 299 0.34 16.34 -18.29
N MET A 300 -0.84 16.59 -17.71
CA MET A 300 -2.06 15.89 -18.07
C MET A 300 -2.48 16.10 -19.53
N GLU A 301 -2.10 17.21 -20.18
CA GLU A 301 -2.42 17.44 -21.59
C GLU A 301 -1.70 16.45 -22.51
N ASP A 302 -0.61 15.83 -22.03
CA ASP A 302 0.17 14.83 -22.77
C ASP A 302 -0.27 13.38 -22.50
N ILE A 303 -1.29 13.13 -21.67
CA ILE A 303 -1.77 11.79 -21.33
C ILE A 303 -2.94 11.41 -22.25
N GLU A 304 -2.81 10.31 -22.98
CA GLU A 304 -3.88 9.78 -23.83
C GLU A 304 -4.77 8.78 -23.07
N ASP A 305 -4.19 8.05 -22.12
CA ASP A 305 -4.93 7.09 -21.31
C ASP A 305 -5.98 7.78 -20.41
N VAL A 306 -7.25 7.40 -20.63
CA VAL A 306 -8.39 7.99 -19.95
C VAL A 306 -8.42 7.61 -18.47
N PHE A 307 -7.95 6.41 -18.11
CA PHE A 307 -7.94 5.96 -16.73
C PHE A 307 -6.92 6.77 -15.91
N GLU A 308 -5.69 6.94 -16.42
CA GLU A 308 -4.68 7.79 -15.80
C GLU A 308 -5.16 9.24 -15.65
N THR A 309 -5.82 9.77 -16.69
CA THR A 309 -6.43 11.10 -16.64
C THR A 309 -7.50 11.21 -15.54
N ASP A 310 -8.40 10.24 -15.43
CA ASP A 310 -9.46 10.21 -14.42
C ASP A 310 -8.89 10.10 -12.99
N VAL A 311 -7.82 9.34 -12.79
CA VAL A 311 -7.10 9.24 -11.51
C VAL A 311 -6.58 10.60 -11.06
N ILE A 312 -5.98 11.37 -11.98
CA ILE A 312 -5.45 12.70 -11.67
C ILE A 312 -6.59 13.70 -11.45
N LEU A 313 -7.65 13.65 -12.27
CA LEU A 313 -8.85 14.48 -12.07
C LEU A 313 -9.48 14.25 -10.70
N LYS A 314 -9.59 13.01 -10.22
CA LYS A 314 -10.04 12.71 -8.85
C LYS A 314 -9.15 13.40 -7.80
N LYS A 315 -7.83 13.32 -7.96
CA LYS A 315 -6.87 14.00 -7.05
C LYS A 315 -7.01 15.52 -7.10
N LEU A 316 -7.29 16.11 -8.27
CA LEU A 316 -7.58 17.54 -8.40
C LEU A 316 -8.90 17.91 -7.72
N VAL A 317 -9.95 17.08 -7.83
CA VAL A 317 -11.20 17.29 -7.10
C VAL A 317 -10.92 17.34 -5.60
N LYS A 318 -10.18 16.38 -5.05
CA LYS A 318 -9.74 16.38 -3.65
C LYS A 318 -8.91 17.60 -3.28
N HIS A 319 -7.94 17.99 -4.12
CA HIS A 319 -7.11 19.17 -3.89
C HIS A 319 -7.95 20.44 -3.82
N PHE A 320 -8.90 20.63 -4.75
CA PHE A 320 -9.76 21.82 -4.74
C PHE A 320 -10.95 21.70 -3.79
N ALA A 321 -11.23 20.50 -3.25
CA ALA A 321 -12.27 20.29 -2.27
C ALA A 321 -12.03 21.21 -1.07
N GLY A 322 -13.01 22.06 -0.80
CA GLY A 322 -12.93 23.06 0.27
C GLY A 322 -12.12 24.33 -0.06
N ARG A 323 -11.29 24.35 -1.11
CA ARG A 323 -10.47 25.51 -1.53
C ARG A 323 -11.11 26.33 -2.65
N ASP A 324 -11.52 25.66 -3.73
CA ASP A 324 -12.17 26.29 -4.89
C ASP A 324 -13.27 25.37 -5.44
N ARG A 325 -14.51 25.69 -5.07
CA ARG A 325 -15.69 24.91 -5.46
C ARG A 325 -15.90 24.90 -6.98
N LYS A 326 -15.52 25.96 -7.70
CA LYS A 326 -15.72 26.03 -9.16
C LYS A 326 -14.75 25.10 -9.85
N LYS A 327 -13.46 25.12 -9.47
CA LYS A 327 -12.46 24.21 -10.01
C LYS A 327 -12.75 22.76 -9.65
N ALA A 328 -13.11 22.47 -8.40
CA ALA A 328 -13.46 21.12 -7.98
C ALA A 328 -14.65 20.56 -8.80
N ARG A 329 -15.69 21.38 -9.04
CA ARG A 329 -16.83 20.98 -9.87
C ARG A 329 -16.47 20.82 -11.34
N LYS A 330 -15.58 21.65 -11.88
CA LYS A 330 -15.09 21.54 -13.26
C LYS A 330 -14.42 20.17 -13.45
N HIS A 331 -13.43 19.84 -12.64
CA HIS A 331 -12.69 18.58 -12.76
C HIS A 331 -13.57 17.36 -12.50
N LEU A 332 -14.51 17.44 -11.55
CA LEU A 332 -15.50 16.38 -11.35
C LEU A 332 -16.34 16.10 -12.61
N GLN A 333 -16.66 17.12 -13.40
CA GLN A 333 -17.45 16.95 -14.62
C GLN A 333 -16.64 16.29 -15.74
N GLU A 334 -15.34 16.56 -15.79
CA GLU A 334 -14.38 16.01 -16.76
C GLU A 334 -14.12 14.52 -16.55
N ILE A 335 -14.34 13.97 -15.35
CA ILE A 335 -14.15 12.53 -15.07
C ILE A 335 -15.12 11.68 -15.90
N SER A 336 -14.57 10.69 -16.62
CA SER A 336 -15.29 9.82 -17.54
C SER A 336 -15.84 8.56 -16.86
N SER A 337 -15.00 7.81 -16.13
CA SER A 337 -15.38 6.61 -15.39
C SER A 337 -16.42 6.94 -14.30
N ILE A 338 -17.46 6.11 -14.22
CA ILE A 338 -18.53 6.25 -13.22
C ILE A 338 -17.97 6.01 -11.82
N GLU A 339 -17.10 5.01 -11.68
CA GLU A 339 -16.40 4.63 -10.45
C GLU A 339 -15.52 5.78 -9.94
N MET A 340 -14.64 6.31 -10.79
CA MET A 340 -13.77 7.43 -10.41
C MET A 340 -14.58 8.69 -10.08
N LYS A 341 -15.69 8.89 -10.79
CA LYS A 341 -16.59 10.02 -10.54
C LYS A 341 -17.33 9.88 -9.21
N ALA A 342 -17.75 8.66 -8.84
CA ALA A 342 -18.33 8.38 -7.53
C ALA A 342 -17.32 8.61 -6.39
N LEU A 343 -16.08 8.14 -6.55
CA LEU A 343 -15.00 8.45 -5.61
C LEU A 343 -14.68 9.95 -5.52
N ALA A 344 -14.79 10.69 -6.63
CA ALA A 344 -14.65 12.15 -6.60
C ALA A 344 -15.83 12.84 -5.89
N TYR A 345 -17.06 12.32 -6.00
CA TYR A 345 -18.19 12.77 -5.16
C TYR A 345 -17.96 12.49 -3.67
N ARG A 346 -17.37 11.33 -3.33
CA ARG A 346 -16.95 10.99 -1.96
C ARG A 346 -15.98 12.02 -1.39
N GLU A 347 -14.93 12.38 -2.13
CA GLU A 347 -13.96 13.41 -1.70
C GLU A 347 -14.63 14.77 -1.43
N LEU A 348 -15.63 15.15 -2.23
CA LEU A 348 -16.42 16.36 -1.97
C LEU A 348 -17.32 16.21 -0.73
N ALA A 349 -17.94 15.04 -0.53
CA ALA A 349 -18.77 14.76 0.64
C ALA A 349 -17.96 14.89 1.94
N ILE A 350 -16.77 14.27 1.98
CA ILE A 350 -15.82 14.36 3.11
C ILE A 350 -15.41 15.81 3.35
N SER A 351 -15.11 16.58 2.29
CA SER A 351 -14.78 18.00 2.45
C SER A 351 -15.92 18.84 3.03
N HIS A 352 -17.17 18.54 2.70
CA HIS A 352 -18.34 19.19 3.30
C HIS A 352 -18.55 18.75 4.76
N LEU A 353 -18.26 17.48 5.08
CA LEU A 353 -18.29 16.97 6.45
C LEU A 353 -17.30 17.72 7.36
N TYR A 354 -16.07 17.94 6.91
CA TYR A 354 -15.08 18.75 7.64
C TYR A 354 -15.50 20.22 7.86
N LYS A 355 -16.45 20.71 7.06
CA LYS A 355 -17.01 22.06 7.18
C LYS A 355 -18.33 22.11 7.95
N ASP A 356 -18.71 21.00 8.59
CA ASP A 356 -19.97 20.85 9.33
C ASP A 356 -21.23 21.02 8.45
N ASP A 357 -21.09 20.87 7.12
CA ASP A 357 -22.19 20.91 6.15
C ASP A 357 -22.73 19.50 5.91
N HIS A 358 -23.26 18.89 6.97
CA HIS A 358 -23.76 17.52 6.98
C HIS A 358 -24.86 17.28 5.95
N LYS A 359 -25.72 18.27 5.69
CA LYS A 359 -26.78 18.16 4.69
C LYS A 359 -26.18 17.95 3.30
N ARG A 360 -25.21 18.80 2.93
CA ARG A 360 -24.61 18.71 1.60
C ARG A 360 -23.71 17.48 1.47
N ALA A 361 -23.01 17.11 2.53
CA ALA A 361 -22.22 15.89 2.55
C ALA A 361 -23.08 14.65 2.28
N LYS A 362 -24.25 14.54 2.94
CA LYS A 362 -25.24 13.48 2.68
C LYS A 362 -25.75 13.47 1.25
N GLU A 363 -26.11 14.63 0.71
CA GLU A 363 -26.58 14.73 -0.69
C GLU A 363 -25.52 14.25 -1.70
N LEU A 364 -24.24 14.56 -1.45
CA LEU A 364 -23.14 14.13 -2.32
C LEU A 364 -22.82 12.65 -2.18
N ALA A 365 -22.82 12.10 -0.96
CA ALA A 365 -22.61 10.69 -0.72
C ALA A 365 -23.73 9.82 -1.34
N LEU A 366 -24.99 10.21 -1.15
CA LEU A 366 -26.14 9.55 -1.79
C LEU A 366 -26.00 9.53 -3.31
N LYS A 367 -25.58 10.65 -3.91
CA LYS A 367 -25.33 10.71 -5.35
C LYS A 367 -24.22 9.77 -5.80
N ALA A 368 -23.14 9.63 -5.03
CA ALA A 368 -22.06 8.70 -5.35
C ALA A 368 -22.56 7.25 -5.40
N ILE A 369 -23.40 6.88 -4.42
CA ILE A 369 -23.96 5.52 -4.32
C ILE A 369 -24.95 5.24 -5.45
N GLU A 370 -25.85 6.18 -5.74
CA GLU A 370 -26.79 6.05 -6.85
C GLU A 370 -26.09 5.79 -8.18
N MET A 371 -24.90 6.38 -8.38
CA MET A 371 -24.10 6.18 -9.60
C MET A 371 -23.54 4.77 -9.73
N ILE A 372 -23.14 4.16 -8.61
CA ILE A 372 -22.50 2.84 -8.59
C ILE A 372 -23.46 1.71 -8.18
N ALA A 373 -24.76 1.99 -8.05
CA ALA A 373 -25.75 1.01 -7.60
C ALA A 373 -25.79 -0.28 -8.46
N ASN A 374 -25.43 -0.16 -9.75
CA ASN A 374 -25.31 -1.30 -10.67
C ASN A 374 -23.86 -1.56 -11.10
N SER A 375 -22.87 -0.96 -10.44
CA SER A 375 -21.46 -1.21 -10.73
C SER A 375 -21.03 -2.53 -10.08
N GLU A 376 -20.22 -3.29 -10.80
CA GLU A 376 -19.55 -4.51 -10.31
C GLU A 376 -18.32 -4.18 -9.44
N SER A 377 -17.98 -2.91 -9.28
CA SER A 377 -16.82 -2.49 -8.48
C SER A 377 -17.13 -2.53 -6.98
N GLU A 378 -16.87 -3.69 -6.38
CA GLU A 378 -17.10 -3.93 -4.95
C GLU A 378 -16.20 -3.06 -4.05
N SER A 379 -14.93 -2.85 -4.41
CA SER A 379 -14.02 -2.00 -3.64
C SER A 379 -14.52 -0.54 -3.54
N VAL A 380 -15.12 -0.01 -4.61
CA VAL A 380 -15.72 1.33 -4.60
C VAL A 380 -16.96 1.36 -3.69
N LYS A 381 -17.74 0.27 -3.61
CA LYS A 381 -18.85 0.18 -2.64
C LYS A 381 -18.32 0.24 -1.21
N VAL A 382 -17.25 -0.50 -0.89
CA VAL A 382 -16.62 -0.45 0.45
C VAL A 382 -16.20 0.97 0.82
N GLU A 383 -15.47 1.68 -0.05
CA GLU A 383 -15.06 3.07 0.21
C GLU A 383 -16.24 4.01 0.46
N LEU A 384 -17.37 3.81 -0.23
CA LEU A 384 -18.58 4.62 -0.03
C LEU A 384 -19.30 4.25 1.28
N ILE A 385 -19.33 2.97 1.66
CA ILE A 385 -19.90 2.49 2.94
C ILE A 385 -19.27 3.22 4.12
N GLU A 386 -17.94 3.36 4.14
CA GLU A 386 -17.25 4.11 5.20
C GLU A 386 -17.80 5.53 5.35
N THR A 387 -17.89 6.25 4.22
CA THR A 387 -18.39 7.64 4.20
C THR A 387 -19.87 7.73 4.61
N MET A 388 -20.67 6.72 4.29
CA MET A 388 -22.07 6.67 4.71
C MET A 388 -22.21 6.56 6.22
N ILE A 389 -21.38 5.74 6.87
CA ILE A 389 -21.40 5.56 8.32
C ILE A 389 -21.03 6.87 9.00
N ASP A 390 -19.98 7.55 8.53
CA ASP A 390 -19.55 8.86 9.04
C ASP A 390 -20.64 9.93 8.93
N LEU A 391 -21.52 9.77 7.92
CA LEU A 391 -22.69 10.64 7.71
C LEU A 391 -23.94 10.17 8.48
N GLY A 392 -23.88 9.06 9.21
CA GLY A 392 -25.00 8.49 9.94
C GLY A 392 -26.06 7.83 9.04
N LEU A 393 -25.70 7.45 7.81
CA LEU A 393 -26.54 6.70 6.87
C LEU A 393 -26.41 5.18 7.11
N LYS A 394 -26.50 4.76 8.37
CA LYS A 394 -26.14 3.41 8.84
C LYS A 394 -26.94 2.30 8.15
N ASP A 395 -28.27 2.45 8.05
CA ASP A 395 -29.12 1.43 7.41
C ASP A 395 -28.77 1.25 5.91
N ARG A 396 -28.50 2.35 5.22
CA ARG A 396 -28.09 2.32 3.82
C ARG A 396 -26.71 1.71 3.63
N ALA A 397 -25.78 1.97 4.55
CA ALA A 397 -24.44 1.40 4.52
C ALA A 397 -24.52 -0.13 4.68
N PHE A 398 -25.39 -0.60 5.58
CA PHE A 398 -25.68 -2.01 5.77
C PHE A 398 -26.34 -2.65 4.54
N GLU A 399 -27.38 -2.04 3.98
CA GLU A 399 -28.03 -2.51 2.73
C GLU A 399 -27.04 -2.62 1.57
N LEU A 400 -26.07 -1.70 1.48
CA LEU A 400 -25.04 -1.73 0.44
C LEU A 400 -24.01 -2.84 0.71
N ALA A 401 -23.62 -3.08 1.97
CA ALA A 401 -22.73 -4.18 2.34
C ALA A 401 -23.36 -5.55 2.03
N GLU A 402 -24.66 -5.72 2.25
CA GLU A 402 -25.41 -6.95 1.89
C GLU A 402 -25.38 -7.26 0.38
N GLN A 403 -25.25 -6.22 -0.46
CA GLN A 403 -25.19 -6.35 -1.92
C GLN A 403 -23.79 -6.71 -2.44
N ILE A 404 -22.75 -6.67 -1.60
CA ILE A 404 -21.38 -6.99 -2.02
C ILE A 404 -21.27 -8.50 -2.20
N GLU A 405 -20.93 -8.97 -3.39
CA GLU A 405 -20.92 -10.42 -3.69
C GLU A 405 -19.66 -11.14 -3.22
N THR A 406 -18.51 -10.46 -3.24
CA THR A 406 -17.23 -11.09 -2.87
C THR A 406 -17.08 -11.15 -1.34
N SER A 407 -16.73 -12.32 -0.83
CA SER A 407 -16.55 -12.54 0.62
C SER A 407 -15.49 -11.62 1.25
N GLU A 408 -14.46 -11.27 0.49
CA GLU A 408 -13.39 -10.38 0.93
C GLU A 408 -13.91 -8.95 1.19
N GLU A 409 -14.51 -8.33 0.19
CA GLU A 409 -15.02 -6.96 0.30
C GLU A 409 -16.21 -6.90 1.26
N ARG A 410 -17.04 -7.95 1.31
CA ARG A 410 -18.14 -8.05 2.28
C ARG A 410 -17.62 -8.08 3.72
N ALA A 411 -16.56 -8.85 3.99
CA ALA A 411 -15.94 -8.90 5.30
C ALA A 411 -15.40 -7.52 5.74
N ILE A 412 -14.72 -6.82 4.83
CA ILE A 412 -14.15 -5.49 5.06
C ILE A 412 -15.26 -4.44 5.27
N ALA A 413 -16.32 -4.48 4.45
CA ALA A 413 -17.47 -3.59 4.58
C ALA A 413 -18.15 -3.72 5.95
N PHE A 414 -18.43 -4.94 6.39
CA PHE A 414 -19.03 -5.16 7.70
C PHE A 414 -18.06 -4.87 8.85
N GLY A 415 -16.77 -5.12 8.68
CA GLY A 415 -15.73 -4.68 9.62
C GLY A 415 -15.74 -3.15 9.79
N SER A 416 -15.85 -2.42 8.68
CA SER A 416 -15.96 -0.95 8.67
C SER A 416 -17.23 -0.45 9.35
N ILE A 417 -18.37 -1.11 9.13
CA ILE A 417 -19.63 -0.81 9.82
C ILE A 417 -19.46 -0.99 11.33
N ALA A 418 -18.93 -2.14 11.77
CA ALA A 418 -18.70 -2.38 13.19
C ALA A 418 -17.77 -1.33 13.81
N ALA A 419 -16.70 -0.96 13.10
CA ALA A 419 -15.68 -0.06 13.62
C ALA A 419 -16.13 1.39 13.80
N ARG A 420 -17.02 1.87 12.92
CA ARG A 420 -17.46 3.28 12.90
C ARG A 420 -18.83 3.49 13.56
N THR A 421 -19.40 2.44 14.12
CA THR A 421 -20.67 2.49 14.85
C THR A 421 -20.55 2.07 16.31
N TYR A 422 -19.33 1.89 16.82
CA TYR A 422 -19.01 1.90 18.24
C TYR A 422 -18.76 3.34 18.69
#